data_AF-A0A9P6L704-F1
#
_entry.id   AF-A0A9P6L704-F1
#
_cell.length_a   1.000
_cell.length_b   1.000
_cell.length_c   1.000
_cell.angle_alpha   90.00
_cell.angle_beta   90.00
_cell.angle_gamma   90.00
#
_symmetry.space_group_name_H-M   'P 1'
#
loop_
_entity.id
_entity.type
_entity.pdbx_description
1 polymer ?
#
loop_
_entity_poly.entity_id
_entity_poly.type
_entity_poly.pdbx_seq_one_letter_code
_entity_poly.pdbx_strand_id
1 'polypeptide(L)'
;MVKKVLRDHEESPRQVLLKMDWDETALERLRGFCMEASPLEAYAMILELLRARRNSIPGELTEVLRGMARSAVRNSLRDPPLPEAWTPETNVRYEDYIRFTSYHQQCRHSLLLFLTTGALIKETGADWVWYNTGCGVCPTGKSFYVPDAAGKHPAAWWIKYWEVVVASIVECPCGETFMTDRAWAPTLSALAKVCPACYERARREYPRFSQKVLEKINNIIDNVWLEIER
;
A
#
# COMPACT_ATOMS: atom_id res chain seq x y z
N MET A 1 17.25 -21.99 -5.14
CA MET A 1 17.78 -23.11 -4.32
C MET A 1 16.68 -23.72 -3.44
N VAL A 2 15.76 -22.92 -2.88
CA VAL A 2 14.60 -23.37 -2.08
C VAL A 2 13.61 -24.24 -2.88
N LYS A 3 13.28 -23.89 -4.13
CA LYS A 3 12.48 -24.77 -5.03
C LYS A 3 13.04 -26.18 -5.22
N LYS A 4 14.34 -26.41 -5.06
CA LYS A 4 14.93 -27.74 -5.25
C LYS A 4 14.66 -28.61 -4.03
N VAL A 5 14.86 -28.06 -2.83
CA VAL A 5 14.63 -28.75 -1.55
C VAL A 5 13.14 -29.07 -1.31
N LEU A 6 12.22 -28.25 -1.81
CA LEU A 6 10.78 -28.50 -1.68
C LEU A 6 10.16 -29.31 -2.84
N ARG A 7 10.88 -29.53 -3.95
CA ARG A 7 10.42 -30.37 -5.08
C ARG A 7 10.85 -31.82 -4.97
N ASP A 8 11.92 -32.10 -4.22
CA ASP A 8 12.44 -33.45 -4.05
C ASP A 8 11.59 -34.31 -3.08
N HIS A 9 10.55 -33.72 -2.49
CA HIS A 9 9.53 -34.43 -1.71
C HIS A 9 8.21 -34.50 -2.47
N GLU A 10 7.58 -35.68 -2.49
CA GLU A 10 6.20 -35.85 -3.00
C GLU A 10 5.16 -35.03 -2.20
N GLU A 11 5.55 -34.54 -1.03
CA GLU A 11 4.71 -33.72 -0.15
C GLU A 11 4.74 -32.24 -0.56
N SER A 12 3.57 -31.61 -0.55
CA SER A 12 3.47 -30.17 -0.81
C SER A 12 4.29 -29.35 0.22
N PRO A 13 4.87 -28.19 -0.16
CA PRO A 13 5.57 -27.29 0.78
C PRO A 13 4.78 -27.01 2.06
N ARG A 14 3.45 -26.93 1.93
CA ARG A 14 2.48 -26.81 3.00
C ARG A 14 2.57 -27.94 4.03
N GLN A 15 2.54 -29.18 3.57
CA GLN A 15 2.60 -30.37 4.43
C GLN A 15 3.95 -30.47 5.15
N VAL A 16 5.05 -30.12 4.46
CA VAL A 16 6.39 -30.08 5.05
C VAL A 16 6.42 -29.08 6.19
N LEU A 17 5.99 -27.83 5.96
CA LEU A 17 5.99 -26.77 6.98
C LEU A 17 5.11 -27.12 8.19
N LEU A 18 3.99 -27.79 7.99
CA LEU A 18 3.10 -28.20 9.09
C LEU A 18 3.70 -29.29 9.97
N LYS A 19 4.61 -30.11 9.45
CA LYS A 19 5.22 -31.25 10.17
C LYS A 19 6.59 -30.92 10.79
N MET A 20 7.22 -29.82 10.39
CA MET A 20 8.56 -29.44 10.86
C MET A 20 8.58 -29.09 12.36
N ASP A 21 9.71 -29.41 13.00
CA ASP A 21 10.08 -28.82 14.29
C ASP A 21 10.44 -27.35 14.09
N TRP A 22 9.93 -26.49 14.96
CA TRP A 22 10.07 -25.04 14.83
C TRP A 22 11.41 -24.55 15.39
N ASP A 23 12.42 -24.57 14.52
CA ASP A 23 13.76 -24.04 14.75
C ASP A 23 14.07 -22.87 13.78
N GLU A 24 15.32 -22.37 13.82
CA GLU A 24 15.79 -21.34 12.88
C GLU A 24 15.69 -21.80 11.41
N THR A 25 15.94 -23.09 11.16
CA THR A 25 15.83 -23.70 9.83
C THR A 25 14.40 -23.62 9.29
N ALA A 26 13.39 -23.89 10.13
CA ALA A 26 11.98 -23.78 9.77
C ALA A 26 11.60 -22.35 9.38
N LEU A 27 12.08 -21.36 10.14
CA LEU A 27 11.90 -19.95 9.82
C LEU A 27 12.52 -19.55 8.48
N GLU A 28 13.75 -20.00 8.20
CA GLU A 28 14.41 -19.72 6.92
C GLU A 28 13.66 -20.35 5.75
N ARG A 29 13.17 -21.59 5.90
CA ARG A 29 12.35 -22.25 4.87
C ARG A 29 11.04 -21.53 4.65
N LEU A 30 10.36 -21.10 5.70
CA LEU A 30 9.13 -20.32 5.61
C LEU A 30 9.38 -18.98 4.90
N ARG A 31 10.46 -18.27 5.24
CA ARG A 31 10.86 -17.04 4.52
C ARG A 31 11.11 -17.32 3.05
N GLY A 32 11.81 -18.40 2.73
CA GLY A 32 12.02 -18.88 1.36
C GLY A 32 10.71 -19.10 0.62
N PHE A 33 9.75 -19.78 1.25
CA PHE A 33 8.40 -19.97 0.70
C PHE A 33 7.68 -18.62 0.47
N CYS A 34 7.66 -17.73 1.47
CA CYS A 34 6.97 -16.44 1.36
C CYS A 34 7.56 -15.51 0.28
N MET A 35 8.84 -15.66 -0.07
CA MET A 35 9.44 -14.92 -1.18
C MET A 35 9.02 -15.44 -2.56
N GLU A 36 8.62 -16.70 -2.65
CA GLU A 36 8.24 -17.35 -3.91
C GLU A 36 6.73 -17.46 -4.12
N ALA A 37 5.96 -17.49 -3.03
CA ALA A 37 4.51 -17.56 -3.03
C ALA A 37 3.87 -16.21 -3.34
N SER A 38 2.63 -16.23 -3.84
CA SER A 38 1.83 -15.01 -3.90
C SER A 38 1.59 -14.46 -2.47
N PRO A 39 1.38 -13.15 -2.30
CA PRO A 39 1.10 -12.57 -0.99
C PRO A 39 -0.10 -13.20 -0.27
N LEU A 40 -1.15 -13.59 -1.01
CA LEU A 40 -2.32 -14.27 -0.47
C LEU A 40 -1.98 -15.68 0.03
N GLU A 41 -1.23 -16.45 -0.75
CA GLU A 41 -0.77 -17.80 -0.34
C GLU A 41 0.16 -17.74 0.87
N ALA A 42 1.10 -16.78 0.89
CA ALA A 42 2.00 -16.57 2.02
C ALA A 42 1.20 -16.22 3.28
N TYR A 43 0.26 -15.29 3.20
CA TYR A 43 -0.62 -14.93 4.31
C TYR A 43 -1.44 -16.13 4.81
N ALA A 44 -2.13 -16.84 3.91
CA ALA A 44 -2.98 -17.98 4.26
C ALA A 44 -2.17 -19.12 4.90
N MET A 45 -0.98 -19.42 4.38
CA MET A 45 -0.06 -20.41 4.95
C MET A 45 0.32 -20.05 6.39
N ILE A 46 0.70 -18.79 6.63
CA ILE A 46 1.10 -18.34 7.97
C ILE A 46 -0.08 -18.44 8.94
N LEU A 47 -1.29 -18.05 8.53
CA LEU A 47 -2.48 -18.22 9.37
C LEU A 47 -2.75 -19.69 9.68
N GLU A 48 -2.60 -20.58 8.71
CA GLU A 48 -2.75 -22.02 8.96
C GLU A 48 -1.73 -22.55 9.95
N LEU A 49 -0.47 -22.12 9.85
CA LEU A 49 0.59 -22.50 10.79
C LEU A 49 0.26 -22.03 12.21
N LEU A 50 -0.20 -20.79 12.35
CA LEU A 50 -0.66 -20.22 13.63
C LEU A 50 -1.84 -21.03 14.23
N ARG A 51 -2.80 -21.47 13.39
CA ARG A 51 -3.93 -22.33 13.82
C ARG A 51 -3.47 -23.70 14.26
N ALA A 52 -2.75 -24.39 13.38
CA ALA A 52 -2.40 -25.80 13.54
C ALA A 52 -1.49 -26.04 14.75
N ARG A 53 -0.70 -25.02 15.11
CA ARG A 53 0.35 -25.13 16.13
C ARG A 53 0.21 -24.08 17.24
N ARG A 54 -1.00 -23.58 17.50
CA ARG A 54 -1.29 -22.54 18.50
C ARG A 54 -0.66 -22.81 19.88
N ASN A 55 -0.61 -24.08 20.29
CA ASN A 55 -0.06 -24.49 21.59
C ASN A 55 1.40 -24.99 21.53
N SER A 56 2.02 -25.03 20.35
CA SER A 56 3.34 -25.62 20.12
C SER A 56 4.38 -24.62 19.60
N ILE A 57 3.96 -23.43 19.17
CA ILE A 57 4.86 -22.38 18.71
C ILE A 57 5.26 -21.52 19.91
N PRO A 58 6.56 -21.30 20.17
CA PRO A 58 7.03 -20.32 21.14
C PRO A 58 6.43 -18.93 20.92
N GLY A 59 6.16 -18.18 21.99
CA GLY A 59 5.53 -16.85 21.90
C GLY A 59 6.28 -15.88 20.99
N GLU A 60 7.62 -15.88 21.05
CA GLU A 60 8.46 -15.04 20.20
C GLU A 60 8.30 -15.37 18.71
N LEU A 61 8.24 -16.67 18.38
CA LEU A 61 8.03 -17.13 17.01
C LEU A 61 6.62 -16.81 16.50
N THR A 62 5.62 -16.83 17.39
CA THR A 62 4.25 -16.40 17.06
C THR A 62 4.23 -14.95 16.59
N GLU A 63 4.97 -14.06 17.25
CA GLU A 63 5.07 -12.66 16.84
C GLU A 63 5.80 -12.48 15.50
N VAL A 64 6.85 -13.27 15.25
CA VAL A 64 7.54 -13.27 13.94
C VAL A 64 6.58 -13.67 12.82
N LEU A 65 5.81 -14.74 13.03
CA LEU A 65 4.81 -15.20 12.06
C LEU A 65 3.73 -14.13 11.82
N ARG A 66 3.21 -13.52 12.88
CA ARG A 66 2.27 -12.38 12.76
C ARG A 66 2.87 -11.24 11.94
N GLY A 67 4.12 -10.88 12.19
CA GLY A 67 4.85 -9.87 11.42
C GLY A 67 5.00 -10.21 9.94
N MET A 68 5.30 -11.48 9.63
CA MET A 68 5.38 -11.98 8.25
C MET A 68 4.02 -11.94 7.55
N ALA A 69 2.94 -12.33 8.24
CA ALA A 69 1.59 -12.25 7.69
C ALA A 69 1.18 -10.79 7.43
N ARG A 70 1.43 -9.85 8.34
CA ARG A 70 1.20 -8.41 8.11
C ARG A 70 1.99 -7.91 6.90
N SER A 71 3.25 -8.30 6.79
CA SER A 71 4.13 -7.88 5.70
C SER A 71 3.64 -8.42 4.35
N ALA A 72 3.20 -9.68 4.29
CA ALA A 72 2.63 -10.27 3.08
C ALA A 72 1.38 -9.51 2.62
N VAL A 73 0.42 -9.30 3.52
CA VAL A 73 -0.80 -8.54 3.18
C VAL A 73 -0.47 -7.10 2.79
N ARG A 74 0.42 -6.41 3.50
CA ARG A 74 0.85 -5.06 3.14
C ARG A 74 1.46 -5.01 1.74
N ASN A 75 2.36 -5.93 1.42
CA ASN A 75 3.03 -5.97 0.12
C ASN A 75 2.04 -6.17 -1.04
N SER A 76 0.93 -6.87 -0.78
CA SER A 76 -0.12 -7.06 -1.78
C SER A 76 -0.90 -5.79 -2.12
N LEU A 77 -0.83 -4.72 -1.32
CA LEU A 77 -1.50 -3.45 -1.65
C LEU A 77 -0.95 -2.82 -2.94
N ARG A 78 0.24 -3.23 -3.39
CA ARG A 78 0.84 -2.82 -4.67
C ARG A 78 0.20 -3.50 -5.87
N ASP A 79 -0.30 -4.71 -5.66
CA ASP A 79 -0.92 -5.55 -6.69
C ASP A 79 -2.11 -6.29 -6.07
N PRO A 80 -3.24 -5.58 -5.84
CA PRO A 80 -4.38 -6.19 -5.17
C PRO A 80 -4.93 -7.37 -5.96
N PRO A 81 -5.26 -8.48 -5.29
CA PRO A 81 -5.84 -9.63 -5.98
C PRO A 81 -7.17 -9.20 -6.62
N LEU A 82 -7.38 -9.61 -7.86
CA LEU A 82 -8.65 -9.40 -8.53
C LEU A 82 -9.76 -10.14 -7.74
N PRO A 83 -10.99 -9.61 -7.68
CA PRO A 83 -12.11 -10.29 -7.00
C PRO A 83 -12.36 -11.72 -7.52
N GLU A 84 -12.02 -11.96 -8.78
CA GLU A 84 -12.11 -13.23 -9.51
C GLU A 84 -10.95 -14.20 -9.19
N ALA A 85 -9.94 -13.75 -8.43
CA ALA A 85 -8.74 -14.54 -8.14
C ALA A 85 -8.99 -15.66 -7.12
N TRP A 86 -10.07 -15.58 -6.33
CA TRP A 86 -10.43 -16.70 -5.46
C TRP A 86 -11.20 -17.72 -6.27
N THR A 87 -10.59 -18.89 -6.43
CA THR A 87 -11.25 -20.08 -6.98
C THR A 87 -11.19 -21.20 -5.94
N PRO A 88 -12.13 -22.17 -5.94
CA PRO A 88 -12.05 -23.33 -5.04
C PRO A 88 -10.74 -24.13 -5.18
N GLU A 89 -10.04 -23.99 -6.31
CA GLU A 89 -8.73 -24.58 -6.59
C GLU A 89 -7.58 -23.81 -5.91
N THR A 90 -7.80 -22.56 -5.51
CA THR A 90 -6.85 -21.85 -4.66
C THR A 90 -6.82 -22.55 -3.30
N ASN A 91 -5.63 -22.94 -2.85
CA ASN A 91 -5.41 -23.66 -1.59
C ASN A 91 -5.64 -22.77 -0.33
N VAL A 92 -6.45 -21.71 -0.46
CA VAL A 92 -6.68 -20.64 0.51
C VAL A 92 -8.10 -20.74 1.03
N ARG A 93 -8.26 -20.76 2.36
CA ARG A 93 -9.57 -20.74 3.01
C ARG A 93 -10.31 -19.45 2.65
N TYR A 94 -11.60 -19.56 2.37
CA TYR A 94 -12.45 -18.41 2.04
C TYR A 94 -12.40 -17.31 3.12
N GLU A 95 -12.40 -17.68 4.40
CA GLU A 95 -12.28 -16.73 5.52
C GLU A 95 -11.00 -15.91 5.48
N ASP A 96 -9.87 -16.52 5.10
CA ASP A 96 -8.58 -15.84 4.98
C ASP A 96 -8.60 -14.87 3.82
N TYR A 97 -9.21 -15.27 2.69
CA TYR A 97 -9.43 -14.38 1.56
C TYR A 97 -10.32 -13.18 1.91
N ILE A 98 -11.40 -13.38 2.66
CA ILE A 98 -12.27 -12.28 3.12
C ILE A 98 -11.52 -11.32 4.05
N ARG A 99 -10.72 -11.83 5.01
CA ARG A 99 -9.88 -10.97 5.87
C ARG A 99 -8.87 -10.17 5.04
N PHE A 100 -8.22 -10.83 4.09
CA PHE A 100 -7.25 -10.21 3.19
C PHE A 100 -7.87 -9.08 2.36
N THR A 101 -8.99 -9.34 1.70
CA THR A 101 -9.70 -8.33 0.88
C THR A 101 -10.31 -7.21 1.71
N SER A 102 -10.82 -7.53 2.91
CA SER A 102 -11.33 -6.52 3.86
C SER A 102 -10.25 -5.54 4.29
N TYR A 103 -9.01 -6.02 4.50
CA TYR A 103 -7.88 -5.16 4.81
C TYR A 103 -7.56 -4.18 3.67
N HIS A 104 -7.60 -4.64 2.41
CA HIS A 104 -7.41 -3.77 1.24
C HIS A 104 -8.48 -2.68 1.16
N GLN A 105 -9.74 -3.05 1.37
CA GLN A 105 -10.85 -2.10 1.36
C GLN A 105 -10.71 -1.05 2.46
N GLN A 106 -10.29 -1.46 3.67
CA GLN A 106 -10.05 -0.55 4.78
C GLN A 106 -8.88 0.40 4.48
N CYS A 107 -7.75 -0.12 3.97
CA CYS A 107 -6.63 0.71 3.53
C CYS A 107 -7.07 1.73 2.48
N ARG A 108 -7.74 1.29 1.42
CA ARG A 108 -8.29 2.16 0.38
C ARG A 108 -9.19 3.23 0.97
N HIS A 109 -10.12 2.87 1.86
CA HIS A 109 -11.03 3.81 2.48
C HIS A 109 -10.30 4.86 3.34
N SER A 110 -9.40 4.43 4.22
CA SER A 110 -8.62 5.32 5.07
C SER A 110 -7.73 6.27 4.27
N LEU A 111 -7.10 5.77 3.19
CA LEU A 111 -6.31 6.61 2.29
C LEU A 111 -7.19 7.60 1.53
N LEU A 112 -8.35 7.19 1.03
CA LEU A 112 -9.29 8.10 0.37
C LEU A 112 -9.73 9.22 1.31
N LEU A 113 -10.06 8.92 2.56
CA LEU A 113 -10.39 9.94 3.55
C LEU A 113 -9.24 10.93 3.75
N PHE A 114 -8.01 10.44 3.89
CA PHE A 114 -6.84 11.31 4.02
C PHE A 114 -6.62 12.20 2.77
N LEU A 115 -6.73 11.62 1.57
CA LEU A 115 -6.44 12.30 0.31
C LEU A 115 -7.55 13.27 -0.15
N THR A 116 -8.79 13.05 0.28
CA THR A 116 -9.95 13.86 -0.14
C THR A 116 -10.38 14.88 0.92
N THR A 117 -9.82 14.81 2.12
CA THR A 117 -10.03 15.82 3.17
C THR A 117 -8.94 16.89 3.13
N GLY A 118 -9.19 18.03 3.79
CA GLY A 118 -8.17 19.07 4.00
C GLY A 118 -6.96 18.64 4.84
N ALA A 119 -6.97 17.41 5.40
CA ALA A 119 -5.92 16.86 6.24
C ALA A 119 -4.56 16.78 5.52
N LEU A 120 -4.55 16.36 4.26
CA LEU A 120 -3.32 16.30 3.46
C LEU A 120 -2.53 17.61 3.53
N ILE A 121 -3.20 18.74 3.33
CA ILE A 121 -2.55 20.04 3.20
C ILE A 121 -2.01 20.46 4.55
N LYS A 122 -2.85 20.39 5.58
CA LYS A 122 -2.49 20.69 6.96
C LYS A 122 -1.27 19.88 7.42
N GLU A 123 -1.20 18.61 7.03
CA GLU A 123 -0.16 17.71 7.49
C GLU A 123 1.11 17.74 6.63
N THR A 124 1.00 18.05 5.34
CA THR A 124 2.17 18.15 4.45
C THR A 124 2.79 19.55 4.43
N GLY A 125 2.05 20.59 4.82
CA GLY A 125 2.49 21.99 4.80
C GLY A 125 2.75 22.50 3.38
N ALA A 126 1.98 21.99 2.42
CA ALA A 126 2.20 22.17 0.98
C ALA A 126 1.48 23.42 0.42
N ASP A 127 0.93 24.25 1.30
CA ASP A 127 -0.21 25.12 1.05
C ASP A 127 0.02 26.20 -0.02
N TRP A 128 1.26 26.61 -0.28
CA TRP A 128 1.52 27.78 -1.12
C TRP A 128 1.73 27.43 -2.60
N VAL A 129 2.55 26.42 -2.94
CA VAL A 129 2.92 26.16 -4.34
C VAL A 129 1.76 25.55 -5.14
N TRP A 130 0.85 24.85 -4.47
CA TRP A 130 -0.29 24.14 -5.10
C TRP A 130 -1.60 24.94 -5.07
N TYR A 131 -1.77 25.89 -4.13
CA TYR A 131 -2.99 26.70 -3.95
C TYR A 131 -2.86 28.19 -4.23
N ASN A 132 -1.65 28.73 -4.32
CA ASN A 132 -1.45 30.11 -4.73
C ASN A 132 -0.20 30.24 -5.57
N THR A 133 -0.34 30.05 -6.87
CA THR A 133 0.78 30.15 -7.80
C THR A 133 1.37 31.57 -7.86
N GLY A 134 0.57 32.59 -7.52
CA GLY A 134 0.96 34.01 -7.54
C GLY A 134 1.39 34.52 -8.92
N CYS A 135 1.21 33.73 -9.97
CA CYS A 135 1.77 34.00 -11.30
C CYS A 135 0.78 34.65 -12.27
N GLY A 136 -0.50 34.76 -11.91
CA GLY A 136 -1.57 35.34 -12.75
C GLY A 136 -1.95 34.53 -14.00
N VAL A 137 -1.12 33.59 -14.44
CA VAL A 137 -1.31 32.82 -15.70
C VAL A 137 -1.82 31.40 -15.50
N CYS A 138 -1.59 30.80 -14.32
CA CYS A 138 -2.11 29.47 -14.04
C CYS A 138 -3.62 29.54 -13.70
N PRO A 139 -4.48 28.82 -14.44
CA PRO A 139 -5.91 28.77 -14.11
C PRO A 139 -6.12 28.14 -12.73
N THR A 140 -7.07 28.69 -11.98
CA THR A 140 -7.51 28.15 -10.68
C THR A 140 -8.73 27.27 -10.86
N GLY A 141 -8.79 26.17 -10.12
CA GLY A 141 -9.99 25.33 -10.07
C GLY A 141 -10.90 25.76 -8.93
N LYS A 142 -12.14 26.13 -9.26
CA LYS A 142 -13.14 26.59 -8.28
C LYS A 142 -13.81 25.44 -7.51
N SER A 143 -13.63 24.19 -7.94
CA SER A 143 -14.37 23.02 -7.45
C SER A 143 -13.78 22.35 -6.20
N PHE A 144 -12.55 22.69 -5.81
CA PHE A 144 -11.89 22.05 -4.67
C PHE A 144 -11.80 23.04 -3.50
N TYR A 145 -12.69 22.88 -2.52
CA TYR A 145 -12.67 23.67 -1.29
C TYR A 145 -11.82 22.95 -0.25
N VAL A 146 -10.83 23.66 0.30
CA VAL A 146 -10.06 23.19 1.44
C VAL A 146 -10.54 24.00 2.64
N PRO A 147 -11.23 23.36 3.61
CA PRO A 147 -11.52 23.99 4.88
C PRO A 147 -10.21 24.53 5.46
N ASP A 148 -10.20 25.79 5.88
CA ASP A 148 -9.06 26.51 6.47
C ASP A 148 -8.04 27.14 5.50
N ALA A 149 -8.17 26.97 4.17
CA ALA A 149 -7.23 27.58 3.21
C ALA A 149 -7.46 29.08 2.93
N ALA A 150 -8.25 29.79 3.74
CA ALA A 150 -8.50 31.24 3.64
C ALA A 150 -8.85 31.74 2.22
N GLY A 151 -9.74 31.04 1.51
CA GLY A 151 -10.17 31.44 0.15
C GLY A 151 -9.14 31.16 -0.96
N LYS A 152 -8.09 30.39 -0.69
CA LYS A 152 -7.15 29.94 -1.73
C LYS A 152 -7.77 28.79 -2.54
N HIS A 153 -7.64 28.88 -3.86
CA HIS A 153 -8.13 27.86 -4.79
C HIS A 153 -6.93 27.11 -5.40
N PRO A 154 -6.96 25.76 -5.44
CA PRO A 154 -5.89 25.01 -6.06
C PRO A 154 -5.72 25.39 -7.53
N ALA A 155 -4.48 25.31 -8.01
CA ALA A 155 -4.22 25.44 -9.43
C ALA A 155 -4.88 24.27 -10.18
N ALA A 156 -5.43 24.52 -11.37
CA ALA A 156 -6.14 23.49 -12.12
C ALA A 156 -5.25 22.27 -12.48
N TRP A 157 -3.95 22.52 -12.69
CA TRP A 157 -2.98 21.46 -12.95
C TRP A 157 -2.75 20.56 -11.72
N TRP A 158 -2.83 21.14 -10.51
CA TRP A 158 -2.73 20.40 -9.26
C TRP A 158 -3.93 19.47 -9.09
N ILE A 159 -5.15 19.96 -9.37
CA ILE A 159 -6.37 19.16 -9.33
C ILE A 159 -6.25 17.95 -10.27
N LYS A 160 -5.81 18.16 -11.52
CA LYS A 160 -5.64 17.07 -12.49
C LYS A 160 -4.63 16.02 -12.02
N TYR A 161 -3.49 16.46 -11.50
CA TYR A 161 -2.52 15.54 -10.88
C TYR A 161 -3.15 14.74 -9.76
N TRP A 162 -3.89 15.42 -8.89
CA TRP A 162 -4.53 14.82 -7.73
C TRP A 162 -5.59 13.78 -8.09
N GLU A 163 -6.42 14.06 -9.10
CA GLU A 163 -7.42 13.13 -9.64
C GLU A 163 -6.76 11.82 -10.10
N VAL A 164 -5.63 11.89 -10.79
CA VAL A 164 -4.88 10.71 -11.24
C VAL A 164 -4.28 9.96 -10.06
N VAL A 165 -3.73 10.66 -9.07
CA VAL A 165 -3.20 10.04 -7.84
C VAL A 165 -4.31 9.32 -7.08
N VAL A 166 -5.45 9.95 -6.89
CA VAL A 166 -6.61 9.36 -6.19
C VAL A 166 -7.11 8.12 -6.92
N ALA A 167 -7.25 8.18 -8.25
CA ALA A 167 -7.62 7.03 -9.07
C ALA A 167 -6.60 5.88 -8.93
N SER A 168 -5.30 6.20 -8.92
CA SER A 168 -4.24 5.19 -8.78
C SER A 168 -4.26 4.55 -7.38
N ILE A 169 -4.46 5.33 -6.31
CA ILE A 169 -4.54 4.82 -4.93
C ILE A 169 -5.79 3.95 -4.72
N VAL A 170 -6.87 4.26 -5.43
CA VAL A 170 -8.09 3.43 -5.46
C VAL A 170 -7.81 2.04 -6.00
N GLU A 171 -6.93 1.93 -7.00
CA GLU A 171 -6.53 0.67 -7.61
C GLU A 171 -5.47 -0.05 -6.77
N CYS A 172 -4.43 0.66 -6.33
CA CYS A 172 -3.30 0.13 -5.58
C CYS A 172 -3.06 0.98 -4.31
N PRO A 173 -3.68 0.65 -3.16
CA PRO A 173 -3.65 1.47 -1.94
C PRO A 173 -2.31 1.37 -1.17
N CYS A 174 -1.21 1.77 -1.81
CA CYS A 174 0.13 1.75 -1.22
C CYS A 174 0.86 3.09 -1.42
N GLY A 175 1.91 3.30 -0.62
CA GLY A 175 2.73 4.50 -0.69
C GLY A 175 3.48 4.64 -2.01
N GLU A 176 3.94 3.53 -2.60
CA GLU A 176 4.69 3.57 -3.86
C GLU A 176 3.82 4.06 -5.03
N THR A 177 2.52 3.78 -5.03
CA THR A 177 1.57 4.26 -6.03
C THR A 177 1.61 5.78 -6.17
N PHE A 178 1.72 6.49 -5.04
CA PHE A 178 1.84 7.95 -5.01
C PHE A 178 3.10 8.47 -5.70
N MET A 179 4.20 7.74 -5.53
CA MET A 179 5.52 8.08 -6.04
C MET A 179 5.69 7.77 -7.53
N THR A 180 4.70 7.17 -8.18
CA THR A 180 4.81 6.83 -9.60
C THR A 180 4.78 8.09 -10.46
N ASP A 181 5.73 8.17 -11.41
CA ASP A 181 5.80 9.27 -12.38
C ASP A 181 4.59 9.34 -13.32
N ARG A 182 3.70 8.33 -13.29
CA ARG A 182 2.49 8.22 -14.13
C ARG A 182 1.61 9.47 -14.04
N ALA A 183 1.40 10.00 -12.83
CA ALA A 183 0.61 11.20 -12.62
C ALA A 183 1.45 12.48 -12.78
N TRP A 184 2.71 12.41 -12.33
CA TRP A 184 3.55 13.59 -12.14
C TRP A 184 4.18 14.10 -13.44
N ALA A 185 4.81 13.22 -14.22
CA ALA A 185 5.53 13.62 -15.43
C ALA A 185 4.62 14.27 -16.50
N PRO A 186 3.40 13.76 -16.80
CA PRO A 186 2.48 14.42 -17.72
C PRO A 186 2.02 15.79 -17.20
N THR A 187 1.74 15.88 -15.90
CA THR A 187 1.34 17.14 -15.25
C THR A 187 2.42 18.19 -15.36
N LEU A 188 3.67 17.84 -15.02
CA LEU A 188 4.81 18.75 -15.12
C LEU A 188 5.06 19.19 -16.55
N SER A 189 4.98 18.26 -17.51
CA SER A 189 5.16 18.57 -18.93
C SER A 189 4.11 19.55 -19.45
N ALA A 190 2.86 19.43 -18.99
CA ALA A 190 1.80 20.39 -19.30
C ALA A 190 2.05 21.74 -18.61
N LEU A 191 2.47 21.73 -17.34
CA LEU A 191 2.75 22.94 -16.57
C LEU A 191 3.93 23.74 -17.15
N ALA A 192 4.98 23.07 -17.63
CA ALA A 192 6.13 23.70 -18.28
C ALA A 192 5.73 24.58 -19.47
N LYS A 193 4.70 24.15 -20.24
CA LYS A 193 4.18 24.89 -21.40
C LYS A 193 3.35 26.11 -21.01
N VAL A 194 2.70 26.09 -19.85
CA VAL A 194 1.78 27.14 -19.40
C VAL A 194 2.48 28.17 -18.51
N CYS A 195 3.31 27.71 -17.58
CA CYS A 195 4.00 28.58 -16.63
C CYS A 195 5.35 27.96 -16.21
N PRO A 196 6.45 28.30 -16.90
CA PRO A 196 7.80 27.83 -16.56
C PRO A 196 8.20 28.13 -15.10
N ALA A 197 7.76 29.27 -14.56
CA ALA A 197 8.03 29.65 -13.18
C ALA A 197 7.34 28.74 -12.15
N CYS A 198 6.09 28.32 -12.42
CA CYS A 198 5.41 27.34 -11.56
C CYS A 198 5.96 25.93 -11.76
N TYR A 199 6.35 25.57 -12.99
CA TYR A 199 7.04 24.31 -13.26
C TYR A 199 8.31 24.17 -12.43
N GLU A 200 9.21 25.16 -12.44
CA GLU A 200 10.46 25.09 -11.69
C GLU A 200 10.25 25.05 -10.17
N ARG A 201 9.22 25.73 -9.67
CA ARG A 201 8.84 25.65 -8.25
C ARG A 201 8.29 24.28 -7.90
N ALA A 202 7.33 23.79 -8.68
CA ALA A 202 6.70 22.49 -8.47
C ALA A 202 7.72 21.34 -8.55
N ARG A 203 8.63 21.37 -9.53
CA ARG A 203 9.73 20.42 -9.68
C ARG A 203 10.65 20.36 -8.45
N ARG A 204 10.91 21.50 -7.82
CA ARG A 204 11.77 21.62 -6.64
C ARG A 204 11.09 21.17 -5.35
N GLU A 205 9.81 21.52 -5.17
CA GLU A 205 9.05 21.20 -3.96
C GLU A 205 8.53 19.75 -3.96
N TYR A 206 8.34 19.15 -5.14
CA TYR A 206 7.73 17.83 -5.28
C TYR A 206 8.42 16.72 -4.47
N PRO A 207 9.76 16.54 -4.48
CA PRO A 207 10.38 15.46 -3.72
C PRO A 207 10.11 15.54 -2.21
N ARG A 208 10.12 16.76 -1.65
CA ARG A 208 9.83 16.98 -0.23
C ARG A 208 8.35 16.71 0.06
N PHE A 209 7.47 17.20 -0.80
CA PHE A 209 6.04 16.98 -0.68
C PHE A 209 5.70 15.48 -0.78
N SER A 210 6.25 14.78 -1.77
CA SER A 210 5.97 13.37 -2.03
C SER A 210 6.49 12.47 -0.92
N GLN A 211 7.65 12.78 -0.35
CA GLN A 211 8.18 12.06 0.82
C GLN A 211 7.24 12.19 2.03
N LYS A 212 6.75 13.39 2.35
CA LYS A 212 5.81 13.58 3.48
C LYS A 212 4.50 12.84 3.25
N VAL A 213 3.98 12.86 2.02
CA VAL A 213 2.76 12.12 1.68
C VAL A 213 2.99 10.62 1.82
N LEU A 214 4.12 10.11 1.33
CA LEU A 214 4.51 8.71 1.47
C LEU A 214 4.59 8.27 2.93
N GLU A 215 5.27 9.04 3.78
CA GLU A 215 5.35 8.80 5.22
C GLU A 215 3.96 8.72 5.85
N LYS A 216 3.06 9.64 5.48
CA LYS A 216 1.70 9.67 6.02
C LYS A 216 0.83 8.52 5.51
N ILE A 217 0.91 8.18 4.22
CA ILE A 217 0.25 7.00 3.64
C ILE A 217 0.69 5.74 4.38
N ASN A 218 2.01 5.56 4.56
CA ASN A 218 2.55 4.41 5.28
C ASN A 218 2.04 4.34 6.72
N ASN A 219 2.04 5.47 7.44
CA ASN A 219 1.50 5.56 8.78
C ASN A 219 0.00 5.20 8.83
N ILE A 220 -0.80 5.65 7.87
CA ILE A 220 -2.22 5.28 7.80
C ILE A 220 -2.37 3.77 7.62
N ILE A 221 -1.64 3.17 6.67
CA ILE A 221 -1.67 1.73 6.40
C ILE A 221 -1.21 0.93 7.62
N ASP A 222 -0.19 1.39 8.35
CA ASP A 222 0.31 0.76 9.59
C ASP A 222 -0.75 0.73 10.71
N ASN A 223 -1.67 1.69 10.70
CA ASN A 223 -2.75 1.79 11.68
C ASN A 223 -4.06 1.11 11.25
N VAL A 224 -4.13 0.57 10.03
CA VAL A 224 -5.29 -0.24 9.62
C VAL A 224 -5.20 -1.60 10.30
N TRP A 225 -6.25 -1.93 11.05
CA TRP A 225 -6.31 -3.19 11.79
C TRP A 225 -6.40 -4.38 10.82
N LEU A 226 -5.44 -5.29 10.93
CA LEU A 226 -5.48 -6.61 10.32
C LEU A 226 -5.67 -7.65 11.42
N GLU A 227 -6.82 -8.33 11.41
CA GLU A 227 -7.07 -9.42 12.34
C GLU A 227 -6.22 -10.64 11.95
N ILE A 228 -5.11 -10.81 12.69
CA ILE A 228 -4.30 -12.02 12.69
C ILE A 228 -4.58 -12.69 14.02
N GLU A 229 -4.95 -13.98 13.96
CA GLU A 229 -5.53 -14.73 15.06
C GLU A 229 -4.87 -14.50 16.43
N ARG A 230 -5.72 -14.39 17.46
CA ARG A 230 -5.32 -14.15 18.86
C ARG A 230 -4.69 -15.36 19.51
#